data_AF-A0A8H2ZGH1-F1
#
_entry.id   AF-A0A8H2ZGH1-F1
#
_cell.length_a   1.000
_cell.length_b   1.000
_cell.length_c   1.000
_cell.angle_alpha   90.00
_cell.angle_beta   90.00
_cell.angle_gamma   90.00
#
_symmetry.space_group_name_H-M   'P 1'
#
loop_
_entity.id
_entity.type
_entity.pdbx_description
1 polymer ?
#
loop_
_entity_poly.entity_id
_entity_poly.type
_entity_poly.pdbx_seq_one_letter_code
_entity_poly.pdbx_strand_id
1 'polypeptide(L)'
;MNLFLSRERESSFIVREIKQILQYRDEDDAIHLYIYIYIESREAIGSLNINIVYPQSTKKQSNNNITNPLQEMSDYHKLVENLTEEQILAKFPDVIPLDTRPNSRASGNSDLSARDQKAFTGHNETQIQLMNENCIVLDWNDNIVGAATKKTCHLMDNIERGLLHRAFSCFIFNDKNELLLQQRAKEKITFPLLWTNTCCSHPLSIDDEIGVKHPGDLSANVKGVKNACVRKLEHELGIPQVETLTKGSFHFLNRIHYMAPCNDPEKVWGEHEIDYILFFKVTKGMELTVKPNVNEVEDFKWVDCNTFKDLLNDTENYSFTPWFKIICENYLFNWWNQLEDLSNVENDKNIYRML
;
A
#
# COMPACT_ATOMS: atom_id res chain seq x y z
N MET A 1 -4.13 -17.25 -28.87
CA MET A 1 -3.99 -16.14 -29.83
C MET A 1 -2.64 -16.30 -30.52
N ASN A 2 -2.61 -16.67 -31.80
CA ASN A 2 -1.34 -16.76 -32.54
C ASN A 2 -0.99 -15.36 -33.05
N LEU A 3 -0.02 -14.70 -32.42
CA LEU A 3 0.56 -13.46 -32.94
C LEU A 3 1.54 -13.81 -34.07
N PHE A 4 1.22 -13.39 -35.29
CA PHE A 4 2.17 -13.39 -36.40
C PHE A 4 2.85 -12.02 -36.46
N LEU A 5 4.15 -11.99 -36.19
CA LEU A 5 5.00 -10.81 -36.36
C LEU A 5 5.48 -10.78 -37.81
N SER A 6 5.00 -9.86 -38.64
CA SER A 6 5.54 -9.64 -39.99
C SER A 6 6.34 -8.33 -40.04
N ARG A 7 7.60 -8.41 -40.45
CA ARG A 7 8.35 -7.29 -41.03
C ARG A 7 8.77 -7.69 -42.44
N GLU A 8 8.93 -6.71 -43.34
CA GLU A 8 9.34 -6.89 -44.75
C GLU A 8 10.75 -7.48 -44.97
N ARG A 9 11.39 -8.07 -43.95
CA ARG A 9 12.61 -8.88 -44.09
C ARG A 9 12.54 -10.07 -43.14
N GLU A 10 12.85 -11.25 -43.68
CA GLU A 10 12.77 -12.57 -43.04
C GLU A 10 13.54 -12.63 -41.70
N SER A 11 12.89 -12.29 -40.60
CA SER A 11 13.41 -12.53 -39.26
C SER A 11 12.24 -12.90 -38.35
N SER A 12 12.15 -14.20 -38.02
CA SER A 12 11.15 -14.73 -37.10
C SER A 12 11.63 -14.55 -35.66
N PHE A 13 10.88 -13.80 -34.86
CA PHE A 13 11.09 -13.71 -33.41
C PHE A 13 10.18 -14.71 -32.70
N ILE A 14 10.71 -15.38 -31.67
CA ILE A 14 9.89 -16.20 -30.77
C ILE A 14 9.54 -15.34 -29.56
N VAL A 15 8.25 -14.98 -29.44
CA VAL A 15 7.72 -14.40 -28.21
C VAL A 15 7.63 -15.51 -27.18
N ARG A 16 8.42 -15.40 -26.11
CA ARG A 16 8.44 -16.43 -25.04
C ARG A 16 7.38 -16.16 -23.99
N GLU A 17 7.17 -14.89 -23.68
CA GLU A 17 6.31 -14.48 -22.56
C GLU A 17 5.75 -13.08 -22.82
N ILE A 18 4.46 -12.89 -22.56
CA ILE A 18 3.84 -11.56 -22.48
C ILE A 18 3.89 -11.15 -21.01
N LYS A 19 4.64 -10.10 -20.70
CA LYS A 19 4.81 -9.61 -19.33
C LYS A 19 3.63 -8.77 -18.88
N GLN A 20 3.10 -7.94 -19.77
CA GLN A 20 2.04 -7.00 -19.45
C GLN A 20 1.31 -6.56 -20.72
N ILE A 21 0.00 -6.35 -20.62
CA ILE A 21 -0.82 -5.71 -21.64
C ILE A 21 -1.47 -4.49 -20.99
N LEU A 22 -1.16 -3.30 -21.48
CA LEU A 22 -1.83 -2.07 -21.09
C LEU A 22 -2.83 -1.69 -22.18
N GLN A 23 -4.06 -1.41 -21.78
CA GLN A 23 -5.11 -0.92 -22.67
C GLN A 23 -5.41 0.53 -22.30
N TYR A 24 -5.49 1.41 -23.29
CA TYR A 24 -6.03 2.74 -23.09
C TYR A 24 -6.96 3.13 -24.24
N ARG A 25 -7.83 4.09 -23.97
CA ARG A 25 -8.71 4.74 -24.95
C ARG A 25 -8.20 6.15 -25.19
N ASP A 26 -8.13 6.56 -26.44
CA ASP A 26 -7.88 7.96 -26.78
C ASP A 26 -9.18 8.78 -26.76
N GLU A 27 -9.06 10.07 -27.08
CA GLU A 27 -10.18 11.02 -27.10
C GLU A 27 -11.26 10.66 -28.14
N ASP A 28 -10.93 9.83 -29.14
CA ASP A 28 -11.83 9.34 -30.20
C ASP A 28 -12.40 7.94 -29.87
N ASP A 29 -12.23 7.46 -28.64
CA ASP A 29 -12.69 6.16 -28.15
C ASP A 29 -12.02 4.96 -28.87
N ALA A 30 -10.89 5.19 -29.54
CA ALA A 30 -10.11 4.13 -30.16
C ALA A 30 -9.30 3.38 -29.11
N ILE A 31 -9.34 2.04 -29.19
CA ILE A 31 -8.65 1.17 -28.25
C ILE A 31 -7.22 0.93 -28.73
N HIS A 32 -6.26 1.30 -27.88
CA HIS A 32 -4.85 1.05 -28.09
C HIS A 32 -4.34 0.01 -27.09
N LEU A 33 -3.48 -0.89 -27.55
CA LEU A 33 -2.86 -1.93 -26.73
C LEU A 33 -1.34 -1.78 -26.76
N TYR A 34 -0.73 -1.56 -25.60
CA TYR A 34 0.71 -1.69 -25.41
C TYR A 34 1.01 -3.06 -24.82
N ILE A 35 1.80 -3.85 -25.53
CA ILE A 35 2.15 -5.22 -25.11
C ILE A 35 3.64 -5.27 -24.81
N TYR A 36 3.98 -5.49 -23.54
CA TYR A 36 5.33 -5.76 -23.11
C TYR A 36 5.62 -7.25 -23.28
N ILE A 37 6.57 -7.57 -24.15
CA ILE A 37 6.93 -8.95 -24.47
C ILE A 37 8.41 -9.22 -24.20
N TYR A 38 8.72 -10.42 -23.72
CA TYR A 38 10.07 -10.94 -23.70
C TYR A 38 10.34 -11.66 -25.02
N ILE A 39 11.36 -11.19 -25.73
CA ILE A 39 11.81 -11.76 -27.01
C ILE A 39 13.23 -12.28 -26.83
N GLU A 40 13.46 -13.50 -27.29
CA GLU A 40 14.81 -14.08 -27.38
C GLU A 40 15.37 -13.81 -28.79
N SER A 41 16.46 -13.06 -28.90
CA SER A 41 17.13 -12.74 -30.17
C SER A 41 18.63 -13.06 -30.10
N ARG A 42 19.20 -13.53 -31.21
CA ARG A 42 20.66 -13.73 -31.36
C ARG A 42 21.42 -12.48 -31.82
N GLU A 43 20.72 -11.38 -32.10
CA GLU A 43 21.32 -10.10 -32.53
C GLU A 43 20.74 -8.90 -31.74
N ALA A 44 21.52 -7.81 -31.67
CA ALA A 44 21.13 -6.57 -31.00
C ALA A 44 19.91 -5.93 -31.69
N ILE A 45 18.83 -5.74 -30.92
CA ILE A 45 17.54 -5.27 -31.43
C ILE A 45 17.46 -3.74 -31.29
N GLY A 46 17.25 -3.02 -32.40
CA GLY A 46 16.73 -1.65 -32.39
C GLY A 46 15.20 -1.61 -32.24
N SER A 47 14.62 -0.44 -31.99
CA SER A 47 13.16 -0.25 -31.74
C SER A 47 12.26 -1.08 -32.68
N LEU A 48 11.37 -1.90 -32.09
CA LEU A 48 10.42 -2.77 -32.79
C LEU A 48 9.02 -2.13 -32.81
N ASN A 49 8.46 -1.92 -34.00
CA ASN A 49 7.06 -1.50 -34.17
C ASN A 49 6.20 -2.74 -34.47
N ILE A 50 5.19 -2.99 -33.62
CA ILE A 50 4.25 -4.10 -33.76
C ILE A 50 2.92 -3.54 -34.29
N ASN A 51 2.54 -3.94 -35.51
CA ASN A 51 1.21 -3.63 -36.07
C ASN A 51 0.26 -4.81 -35.81
N ILE A 52 -0.77 -4.59 -35.00
CA ILE A 52 -1.84 -5.57 -34.77
C ILE A 52 -2.99 -5.25 -35.72
N VAL A 53 -3.20 -6.07 -36.75
CA VAL A 53 -4.31 -5.91 -37.70
C VAL A 53 -5.48 -6.80 -37.26
N TYR A 54 -6.59 -6.18 -36.85
CA TYR A 54 -7.86 -6.88 -36.69
C TYR A 54 -8.52 -7.09 -38.07
N PRO A 55 -8.87 -8.32 -38.47
CA PRO A 55 -9.65 -8.51 -39.68
C PRO A 55 -11.07 -7.97 -39.47
N GLN A 56 -11.47 -6.98 -40.27
CA GLN A 56 -12.85 -6.52 -40.30
C GLN A 56 -13.77 -7.62 -40.84
N SER A 57 -14.53 -8.29 -39.97
CA SER A 57 -15.66 -9.09 -40.40
C SER A 57 -16.91 -8.21 -40.51
N THR A 58 -17.38 -8.11 -41.75
CA THR A 58 -18.67 -7.61 -42.24
C THR A 58 -19.83 -7.57 -41.23
N LYS A 59 -20.51 -6.41 -41.21
CA LYS A 59 -21.81 -6.17 -40.56
C LYS A 59 -22.80 -7.31 -40.81
N LYS A 60 -23.19 -8.01 -39.75
CA LYS A 60 -24.52 -8.60 -39.61
C LYS A 60 -25.09 -8.19 -38.25
N GLN A 61 -26.20 -7.46 -38.29
CA GLN A 61 -27.06 -7.23 -37.13
C GLN A 61 -27.48 -8.60 -36.57
N SER A 62 -26.98 -8.92 -35.38
CA SER A 62 -27.65 -9.84 -34.47
C SER A 62 -27.51 -9.25 -33.08
N ASN A 63 -28.65 -8.98 -32.44
CA ASN A 63 -28.76 -8.62 -31.04
C ASN A 63 -27.96 -9.59 -30.17
N ASN A 64 -26.75 -9.21 -29.80
CA ASN A 64 -26.03 -9.81 -28.70
C ASN A 64 -25.62 -8.65 -27.81
N ASN A 65 -26.25 -8.57 -26.64
CA ASN A 65 -25.73 -7.80 -25.50
C ASN A 65 -24.31 -8.31 -25.24
N ILE A 66 -23.31 -7.60 -25.77
CA ILE A 66 -21.93 -7.77 -25.35
C ILE A 66 -21.84 -7.02 -24.03
N THR A 67 -22.23 -7.72 -22.96
CA THR A 67 -21.75 -7.40 -21.62
C THR A 67 -20.22 -7.39 -21.72
N ASN A 68 -19.59 -6.26 -21.38
CA ASN A 68 -18.18 -6.23 -21.00
C ASN A 68 -17.89 -7.48 -20.15
N PRO A 69 -16.83 -8.27 -20.41
CA PRO A 69 -16.39 -9.21 -19.42
C PRO A 69 -15.99 -8.37 -18.22
N LEU A 70 -16.87 -8.33 -17.21
CA LEU A 70 -16.54 -7.89 -15.86
C LEU A 70 -15.20 -8.55 -15.55
N GLN A 71 -14.19 -7.76 -15.26
CA GLN A 71 -12.92 -8.25 -14.74
C GLN A 71 -13.28 -9.12 -13.53
N GLU A 72 -13.24 -10.44 -13.69
CA GLU A 72 -13.72 -11.35 -12.66
C GLU A 72 -12.87 -11.12 -11.42
N MET A 73 -13.52 -10.68 -10.35
CA MET A 73 -12.88 -10.41 -9.07
C MET A 73 -12.25 -11.71 -8.56
N SER A 74 -11.03 -11.63 -8.03
CA SER A 74 -10.33 -12.78 -7.48
C SER A 74 -11.15 -13.44 -6.35
N ASP A 75 -10.94 -14.72 -6.12
CA ASP A 75 -11.64 -15.43 -5.03
C ASP A 75 -11.30 -14.81 -3.66
N TYR A 76 -10.09 -14.29 -3.50
CA TYR A 76 -9.69 -13.56 -2.30
C TYR A 76 -10.45 -12.24 -2.15
N HIS A 77 -10.62 -11.48 -3.23
CA HIS A 77 -11.44 -10.26 -3.20
C HIS A 77 -12.86 -10.58 -2.72
N LYS A 78 -13.51 -11.58 -3.35
CA LYS A 78 -14.86 -12.01 -2.96
C LYS A 78 -14.92 -12.50 -1.52
N LEU A 79 -13.88 -13.19 -1.03
CA LEU A 79 -13.80 -13.62 0.35
C LEU A 79 -13.88 -12.42 1.30
N VAL A 80 -12.98 -11.44 1.13
CA VAL A 80 -12.89 -10.29 2.06
C VAL A 80 -14.14 -9.42 1.97
N GLU A 81 -14.66 -9.18 0.76
CA GLU A 81 -15.86 -8.36 0.54
C GLU A 81 -17.11 -8.93 1.24
N ASN A 82 -17.24 -10.26 1.28
CA ASN A 82 -18.43 -10.92 1.83
C ASN A 82 -18.35 -11.22 3.34
N LEU A 83 -17.24 -10.91 4.02
CA LEU A 83 -17.13 -11.12 5.46
C LEU A 83 -17.93 -10.08 6.25
N THR A 84 -18.94 -10.54 6.99
CA THR A 84 -19.71 -9.69 7.92
C THR A 84 -18.98 -9.51 9.26
N GLU A 85 -19.34 -8.48 10.03
CA GLU A 85 -18.84 -8.26 11.41
C GLU A 85 -18.94 -9.54 12.26
N GLU A 86 -20.10 -10.21 12.23
CA GLU A 86 -20.37 -11.45 12.96
C GLU A 86 -19.45 -12.60 12.52
N GLN A 87 -19.21 -12.74 11.21
CA GLN A 87 -18.34 -13.76 10.66
C GLN A 87 -16.87 -13.49 10.99
N ILE A 88 -16.44 -12.23 10.99
CA ILE A 88 -15.08 -11.83 11.38
C ILE A 88 -14.86 -12.21 12.85
N LEU A 89 -15.75 -11.79 13.75
CA LEU A 89 -15.66 -12.11 15.18
C LEU A 89 -15.71 -13.62 15.46
N ALA A 90 -16.52 -14.38 14.70
CA ALA A 90 -16.57 -15.85 14.83
C ALA A 90 -15.31 -16.55 14.30
N LYS A 91 -14.71 -16.02 13.21
CA LYS A 91 -13.56 -16.63 12.53
C LYS A 91 -12.23 -16.32 13.23
N PHE A 92 -12.16 -15.20 13.94
CA PHE A 92 -10.95 -14.70 14.59
C PHE A 92 -11.21 -14.46 16.09
N PRO A 93 -11.06 -15.50 16.93
CA PRO A 93 -11.36 -15.39 18.37
C PRO A 93 -10.45 -14.42 19.13
N ASP A 94 -9.30 -14.07 18.57
CA ASP A 94 -8.38 -13.05 19.11
C ASP A 94 -8.83 -11.61 18.84
N VAL A 95 -9.87 -11.41 18.02
CA VAL A 95 -10.47 -10.10 17.77
C VAL A 95 -11.44 -9.78 18.91
N ILE A 96 -11.11 -8.76 19.69
CA ILE A 96 -11.95 -8.26 20.77
C ILE A 96 -13.03 -7.35 20.15
N PRO A 97 -14.34 -7.63 20.35
CA PRO A 97 -15.42 -6.82 19.81
C PRO A 97 -15.34 -5.37 20.26
N LEU A 98 -15.72 -4.43 19.37
CA LEU A 98 -15.62 -2.99 19.59
C LEU A 98 -16.23 -2.51 20.92
N ASP A 99 -17.39 -3.04 21.32
CA ASP A 99 -18.07 -2.61 22.55
C ASP A 99 -17.35 -3.05 23.83
N THR A 100 -16.43 -4.01 23.71
CA THR A 100 -15.68 -4.62 24.83
C THR A 100 -14.17 -4.39 24.74
N ARG A 101 -13.69 -3.67 23.72
CA ARG A 101 -12.26 -3.50 23.50
C ARG A 101 -11.61 -2.65 24.60
N PRO A 102 -10.38 -3.00 25.02
CA PRO A 102 -9.65 -2.17 25.96
C PRO A 102 -9.28 -0.85 25.29
N ASN A 103 -9.41 0.27 26.02
CA ASN A 103 -8.81 1.55 25.62
C ASN A 103 -7.33 1.58 26.07
N SER A 104 -6.53 0.64 25.55
CA SER A 104 -5.11 0.50 25.88
C SER A 104 -4.27 0.37 24.61
N ARG A 105 -3.05 0.94 24.66
CA ARG A 105 -2.12 0.91 23.52
C ARG A 105 -1.69 -0.51 23.15
N ALA A 106 -1.56 -1.39 24.14
CA ALA A 106 -1.18 -2.78 23.96
C ALA A 106 -2.05 -3.71 24.81
N SER A 107 -2.18 -4.96 24.35
CA SER A 107 -2.71 -6.05 25.15
C SER A 107 -1.63 -6.59 26.09
N GLY A 108 -1.99 -7.00 27.31
CA GLY A 108 -1.05 -7.55 28.28
C GLY A 108 -0.37 -8.82 27.75
N ASN A 109 0.86 -9.10 28.20
CA ASN A 109 1.60 -10.31 27.83
C ASN A 109 0.76 -11.55 28.16
N SER A 110 0.11 -12.12 27.15
CA SER A 110 -0.30 -13.52 27.20
C SER A 110 0.94 -14.37 26.98
N ASP A 111 1.06 -15.49 27.69
CA ASP A 111 2.12 -16.45 27.44
C ASP A 111 2.14 -16.79 25.94
N LEU A 112 3.28 -16.54 25.28
CA LEU A 112 3.44 -16.83 23.86
C LEU A 112 3.16 -18.32 23.65
N SER A 113 2.15 -18.64 22.82
CA SER A 113 1.88 -20.02 22.46
C SER A 113 3.10 -20.63 21.75
N ALA A 114 3.23 -21.96 21.72
CA ALA A 114 4.34 -22.62 21.00
C ALA A 114 4.44 -22.18 19.53
N ARG A 115 3.29 -21.84 18.93
CA ARG A 115 3.19 -21.27 17.58
C ARG A 115 3.77 -19.85 17.51
N ASP A 116 3.47 -19.00 18.49
CA ASP A 116 3.99 -17.63 18.57
C ASP A 116 5.50 -17.62 18.82
N GLN A 117 6.00 -18.52 19.66
CA GLN A 117 7.44 -18.67 19.91
C GLN A 117 8.20 -19.00 18.62
N LYS A 118 7.62 -19.85 17.76
CA LYS A 118 8.19 -20.12 16.44
C LYS A 118 8.16 -18.87 15.55
N ALA A 119 7.04 -18.16 15.47
CA ALA A 119 6.91 -16.95 14.64
C ALA A 119 7.86 -15.81 15.05
N PHE A 120 8.23 -15.73 16.34
CA PHE A 120 9.16 -14.72 16.86
C PHE A 120 10.62 -15.18 16.97
N THR A 121 10.94 -16.40 16.53
CA THR A 121 12.30 -16.94 16.66
C THR A 121 13.30 -16.06 15.89
N GLY A 122 14.25 -15.46 16.61
CA GLY A 122 15.30 -14.61 16.04
C GLY A 122 14.99 -13.11 15.97
N HIS A 123 13.81 -12.67 16.42
CA HIS A 123 13.45 -11.25 16.46
C HIS A 123 13.85 -10.56 17.79
N ASN A 124 14.09 -9.24 17.72
CA ASN A 124 14.47 -8.42 18.87
C ASN A 124 13.31 -8.24 19.87
N GLU A 125 13.59 -8.28 21.17
CA GLU A 125 12.59 -8.12 22.25
C GLU A 125 11.74 -6.85 22.12
N THR A 126 12.34 -5.72 21.73
CA THR A 126 11.62 -4.46 21.53
C THR A 126 10.60 -4.58 20.40
N GLN A 127 10.98 -5.20 19.27
CA GLN A 127 10.05 -5.41 18.16
C GLN A 127 8.94 -6.41 18.52
N ILE A 128 9.25 -7.45 19.30
CA ILE A 128 8.24 -8.39 19.82
C ILE A 128 7.23 -7.67 20.73
N GLN A 129 7.68 -6.78 21.61
CA GLN A 129 6.77 -6.01 22.48
C GLN A 129 5.83 -5.12 21.68
N LEU A 130 6.30 -4.49 20.60
CA LEU A 130 5.47 -3.69 19.70
C LEU A 130 4.40 -4.53 18.98
N MET A 131 4.57 -5.84 18.89
CA MET A 131 3.55 -6.73 18.30
C MET A 131 2.31 -6.92 19.17
N ASN A 132 2.35 -6.46 20.42
CA ASN A 132 1.19 -6.44 21.32
C ASN A 132 0.34 -5.17 21.16
N GLU A 133 0.76 -4.20 20.35
CA GLU A 133 -0.05 -3.00 20.05
C GLU A 133 -1.41 -3.40 19.46
N ASN A 134 -2.49 -2.73 19.89
CA ASN A 134 -3.84 -3.06 19.43
C ASN A 134 -4.18 -2.28 18.15
N CYS A 135 -4.28 -2.98 17.04
CA CYS A 135 -4.75 -2.46 15.75
C CYS A 135 -6.28 -2.40 15.69
N ILE A 136 -6.81 -1.57 14.79
CA ILE A 136 -8.25 -1.46 14.50
C ILE A 136 -8.60 -2.49 13.42
N VAL A 137 -9.41 -3.48 13.77
CA VAL A 137 -9.90 -4.51 12.82
C VAL A 137 -11.12 -3.96 12.09
N LEU A 138 -11.16 -4.18 10.78
CA LEU A 138 -12.14 -3.61 9.88
C LEU A 138 -12.95 -4.68 9.13
N ASP A 139 -14.10 -4.27 8.63
CA ASP A 139 -14.76 -4.94 7.51
C ASP A 139 -14.28 -4.37 6.15
N TRP A 140 -14.86 -4.88 5.06
CA TRP A 140 -14.60 -4.41 3.70
C TRP A 140 -14.70 -2.89 3.53
N ASN A 141 -15.66 -2.24 4.20
CA ASN A 141 -16.02 -0.84 3.97
C ASN A 141 -15.33 0.12 4.96
N ASP A 142 -14.28 -0.32 5.63
CA ASP A 142 -13.60 0.45 6.68
C ASP A 142 -14.51 0.76 7.89
N ASN A 143 -15.54 -0.08 8.13
CA ASN A 143 -16.26 -0.06 9.40
C ASN A 143 -15.45 -0.80 10.46
N ILE A 144 -15.52 -0.31 11.69
CA ILE A 144 -14.77 -0.87 12.81
C ILE A 144 -15.51 -2.10 13.35
N VAL A 145 -14.83 -3.25 13.33
CA VAL A 145 -15.31 -4.51 13.91
C VAL A 145 -14.81 -4.67 15.34
N GLY A 146 -13.56 -4.35 15.60
CA GLY A 146 -12.96 -4.58 16.91
C GLY A 146 -11.48 -4.23 17.00
N ALA A 147 -10.80 -4.84 17.97
CA ALA A 147 -9.38 -4.68 18.20
C ALA A 147 -8.67 -6.03 18.17
N ALA A 148 -7.48 -6.09 17.60
CA ALA A 148 -6.61 -7.26 17.69
C ALA A 148 -5.15 -6.82 17.80
N THR A 149 -4.30 -7.68 18.33
CA THR A 149 -2.86 -7.38 18.41
C THR A 149 -2.27 -7.24 17.00
N LYS A 150 -1.24 -6.41 16.88
CA LYS A 150 -0.45 -6.26 15.66
C LYS A 150 0.05 -7.62 15.16
N LYS A 151 0.49 -8.51 16.06
CA LYS A 151 0.75 -9.92 15.73
C LYS A 151 -0.40 -10.57 14.99
N THR A 152 -1.58 -10.61 15.59
CA THR A 152 -2.77 -11.23 15.01
C THR A 152 -3.07 -10.66 13.62
N CYS A 153 -2.98 -9.33 13.46
CA CYS A 153 -3.25 -8.65 12.20
C CYS A 153 -2.24 -8.97 11.07
N HIS A 154 -0.98 -9.26 11.38
CA HIS A 154 0.09 -9.40 10.39
C HIS A 154 0.49 -10.85 10.09
N LEU A 155 -0.14 -11.84 10.73
CA LEU A 155 0.07 -13.25 10.42
C LEU A 155 -0.64 -13.64 9.12
N MET A 156 0.09 -14.23 8.17
CA MET A 156 -0.48 -14.65 6.88
C MET A 156 -1.65 -15.61 7.02
N ASP A 157 -1.61 -16.55 7.97
CA ASP A 157 -2.74 -17.43 8.27
C ASP A 157 -4.05 -16.68 8.63
N ASN A 158 -3.96 -15.48 9.19
CA ASN A 158 -5.13 -14.65 9.49
C ASN A 158 -5.52 -13.80 8.28
N ILE A 159 -4.52 -13.24 7.59
CA ILE A 159 -4.69 -12.46 6.36
C ILE A 159 -5.37 -13.29 5.27
N GLU A 160 -4.89 -14.50 4.97
CA GLU A 160 -5.47 -15.38 3.94
C GLU A 160 -6.91 -15.79 4.24
N ARG A 161 -7.32 -15.70 5.52
CA ARG A 161 -8.70 -15.92 5.96
C ARG A 161 -9.56 -14.65 5.96
N GLY A 162 -8.98 -13.52 5.57
CA GLY A 162 -9.62 -12.23 5.34
C GLY A 162 -9.51 -11.22 6.49
N LEU A 163 -8.65 -11.43 7.49
CA LEU A 163 -8.47 -10.45 8.56
C LEU A 163 -7.86 -9.16 8.00
N LEU A 164 -8.51 -8.02 8.24
CA LEU A 164 -8.18 -6.71 7.68
C LEU A 164 -8.05 -5.69 8.81
N HIS A 165 -7.06 -4.79 8.74
CA HIS A 165 -6.89 -3.72 9.71
C HIS A 165 -6.66 -2.35 9.06
N ARG A 166 -6.86 -1.29 9.84
CA ARG A 166 -6.60 0.09 9.40
C ARG A 166 -5.11 0.42 9.47
N ALA A 167 -4.61 1.13 8.47
CA ALA A 167 -3.25 1.63 8.42
C ALA A 167 -3.18 3.07 7.88
N PHE A 168 -1.98 3.65 7.89
CA PHE A 168 -1.68 4.89 7.20
C PHE A 168 -0.27 4.87 6.58
N SER A 169 -0.13 5.62 5.49
CA SER A 169 1.12 5.91 4.80
C SER A 169 1.30 7.42 4.69
N CYS A 170 2.31 7.94 5.38
CA CYS A 170 2.66 9.37 5.37
C CYS A 170 3.79 9.68 4.38
N PHE A 171 3.63 10.79 3.66
CA PHE A 171 4.59 11.36 2.72
C PHE A 171 4.86 12.80 3.15
N ILE A 172 6.05 13.04 3.71
CA ILE A 172 6.49 14.38 4.11
C ILE A 172 7.23 15.02 2.93
N PHE A 173 6.78 16.20 2.53
CA PHE A 173 7.47 17.05 1.58
C PHE A 173 8.04 18.28 2.30
N ASN A 174 9.34 18.53 2.15
CA ASN A 174 9.96 19.74 2.67
C ASN A 174 9.61 20.97 1.82
N ASP A 175 10.13 22.14 2.17
CA ASP A 175 9.85 23.39 1.46
C ASP A 175 10.47 23.47 0.04
N LYS A 176 11.27 22.48 -0.35
CA LYS A 176 11.83 22.29 -1.70
C LYS A 176 11.05 21.24 -2.50
N ASN A 177 9.92 20.76 -1.99
CA ASN A 177 9.13 19.68 -2.58
C ASN A 177 9.91 18.37 -2.72
N GLU A 178 10.92 18.14 -1.87
CA GLU A 178 11.62 16.85 -1.76
C GLU A 178 10.85 15.95 -0.79
N LEU A 179 10.70 14.66 -1.14
CA LEU A 179 10.07 13.64 -0.32
C LEU A 179 11.08 13.04 0.66
N LEU A 180 10.71 12.90 1.93
CA LEU A 180 11.47 12.13 2.90
C LEU A 180 11.18 10.63 2.74
N LEU A 181 12.20 9.85 2.43
CA LEU A 181 12.17 8.38 2.42
C LEU A 181 12.83 7.84 3.69
N GLN A 182 12.38 6.67 4.14
CA GLN A 182 13.09 5.86 5.12
C GLN A 182 13.48 4.50 4.54
N GLN A 183 14.59 3.95 5.01
CA GLN A 183 14.91 2.54 4.93
C GLN A 183 14.55 1.88 6.25
N ARG A 184 13.76 0.81 6.19
CA ARG A 184 13.33 0.07 7.38
C ARG A 184 14.52 -0.58 8.08
N ALA A 185 14.60 -0.50 9.41
CA ALA A 185 15.65 -1.16 10.19
C ALA A 185 15.68 -2.68 9.94
N LYS A 186 16.86 -3.28 10.07
CA LYS A 186 17.04 -4.72 9.93
C LYS A 186 16.25 -5.55 10.96
N GLU A 187 15.96 -4.97 12.13
CA GLU A 187 15.21 -5.62 13.21
C GLU A 187 13.70 -5.72 12.94
N LYS A 188 13.18 -4.97 11.95
CA LYS A 188 11.74 -4.96 11.62
C LYS A 188 11.28 -6.36 11.25
N ILE A 189 10.18 -6.79 11.88
CA ILE A 189 9.58 -8.11 11.63
C ILE A 189 9.09 -8.21 10.17
N THR A 190 8.40 -7.18 9.67
CA THR A 190 7.94 -7.12 8.29
C THR A 190 8.87 -6.26 7.43
N PHE A 191 9.24 -6.76 6.25
CA PHE A 191 10.01 -6.03 5.22
C PHE A 191 11.28 -5.32 5.73
N PRO A 192 12.20 -5.98 6.45
CA PRO A 192 13.44 -5.35 6.91
C PRO A 192 14.28 -4.86 5.72
N LEU A 193 15.02 -3.76 5.91
CA LEU A 193 15.95 -3.15 4.94
C LEU A 193 15.34 -2.63 3.63
N LEU A 194 14.01 -2.74 3.44
CA LEU A 194 13.35 -2.13 2.29
C LEU A 194 13.19 -0.62 2.48
N TRP A 195 13.37 0.12 1.40
CA TRP A 195 13.04 1.53 1.30
C TRP A 195 11.52 1.73 1.16
N THR A 196 11.00 2.80 1.74
CA THR A 196 9.57 3.13 1.71
C THR A 196 9.35 4.65 1.81
N ASN A 197 8.10 5.10 1.66
CA ASN A 197 7.69 6.47 1.98
C ASN A 197 7.98 6.82 3.45
N THR A 198 7.73 8.07 3.83
CA THR A 198 8.25 8.66 5.07
C THR A 198 7.94 7.89 6.35
N CYS A 199 6.70 7.41 6.54
CA CYS A 199 6.31 6.67 7.73
C CYS A 199 5.05 5.86 7.44
N CYS A 200 5.06 4.56 7.77
CA CYS A 200 3.90 3.66 7.63
C CYS A 200 3.64 2.93 8.94
N SER A 201 2.41 3.00 9.44
CA SER A 201 2.04 2.37 10.71
C SER A 201 0.52 2.32 10.85
N HIS A 202 0.07 1.88 12.03
CA HIS A 202 -1.34 1.73 12.35
C HIS A 202 -1.81 2.82 13.34
N PRO A 203 -3.03 3.35 13.16
CA PRO A 203 -3.76 3.92 14.29
C PRO A 203 -4.09 2.82 15.30
N LEU A 204 -3.94 3.16 16.59
CA LEU A 204 -4.25 2.25 17.68
C LEU A 204 -5.74 2.22 17.96
N SER A 205 -6.23 1.10 18.51
CA SER A 205 -7.61 0.94 18.96
C SER A 205 -7.88 1.64 20.31
N ILE A 206 -7.53 2.93 20.37
CA ILE A 206 -7.71 3.83 21.51
C ILE A 206 -8.59 5.00 21.11
N ASP A 207 -9.27 5.62 22.07
CA ASP A 207 -10.27 6.67 21.81
C ASP A 207 -9.73 7.85 20.96
N ASP A 208 -8.45 8.19 21.11
CA ASP A 208 -7.80 9.27 20.38
C ASP A 208 -7.49 8.96 18.90
N GLU A 209 -7.39 7.68 18.52
CA GLU A 209 -6.92 7.24 17.20
C GLU A 209 -7.96 6.39 16.44
N ILE A 210 -8.97 5.85 17.14
CA ILE A 210 -9.89 4.85 16.59
C ILE A 210 -10.87 5.41 15.54
N GLY A 211 -11.28 6.67 15.66
CA GLY A 211 -12.31 7.26 14.82
C GLY A 211 -13.72 6.82 15.22
N VAL A 212 -14.60 6.60 14.23
CA VAL A 212 -16.02 6.25 14.43
C VAL A 212 -16.37 4.89 13.83
N LYS A 213 -17.32 4.16 14.47
CA LYS A 213 -17.70 2.79 14.05
C LYS A 213 -18.11 2.72 12.58
N HIS A 214 -18.97 3.64 12.15
CA HIS A 214 -19.45 3.75 10.78
C HIS A 214 -18.91 5.05 10.19
N PRO A 215 -18.12 5.02 9.10
CA PRO A 215 -17.43 6.19 8.55
C PRO A 215 -18.38 7.13 7.78
N GLY A 216 -19.67 7.19 8.15
CA GLY A 216 -20.60 8.21 7.66
C GLY A 216 -20.05 9.63 7.84
N ASP A 217 -19.14 9.79 8.81
CA ASP A 217 -18.20 10.92 8.91
C ASP A 217 -16.73 10.46 8.85
N LEU A 218 -16.15 10.47 7.64
CA LEU A 218 -14.74 10.15 7.39
C LEU A 218 -13.77 11.06 8.16
N SER A 219 -14.20 12.27 8.54
CA SER A 219 -13.32 13.26 9.18
C SER A 219 -12.78 12.79 10.53
N ALA A 220 -13.59 12.05 11.30
CA ALA A 220 -13.18 11.50 12.59
C ALA A 220 -12.09 10.42 12.43
N ASN A 221 -12.21 9.56 11.42
CA ASN A 221 -11.18 8.55 11.12
C ASN A 221 -9.89 9.21 10.65
N VAL A 222 -9.99 10.19 9.74
CA VAL A 222 -8.83 10.96 9.27
C VAL A 222 -8.14 11.68 10.42
N LYS A 223 -8.89 12.24 11.38
CA LYS A 223 -8.32 12.84 12.59
C LYS A 223 -7.56 11.81 13.44
N GLY A 224 -8.14 10.64 13.69
CA GLY A 224 -7.49 9.57 14.45
C GLY A 224 -6.21 9.08 13.78
N VAL A 225 -6.24 8.92 12.45
CA VAL A 225 -5.07 8.57 11.64
C VAL A 225 -3.99 9.66 11.68
N LYS A 226 -4.35 10.95 11.61
CA LYS A 226 -3.38 12.05 11.78
C LYS A 226 -2.72 12.04 13.16
N ASN A 227 -3.49 11.77 14.22
CA ASN A 227 -2.95 11.63 15.58
C ASN A 227 -1.93 10.47 15.66
N ALA A 228 -2.26 9.32 15.07
CA ALA A 228 -1.36 8.18 14.98
C ALA A 228 -0.07 8.51 14.20
N CYS A 229 -0.21 9.23 13.08
CA CYS A 229 0.92 9.68 12.28
C CYS A 229 1.84 10.61 13.08
N VAL A 230 1.31 11.59 13.81
CA VAL A 230 2.11 12.48 14.69
C VAL A 230 2.90 11.67 15.71
N ARG A 231 2.26 10.71 16.40
CA ARG A 231 2.93 9.81 17.36
C ARG A 231 4.06 9.02 16.70
N LYS A 232 3.82 8.48 15.51
CA LYS A 232 4.76 7.59 14.82
C LYS A 232 5.92 8.32 14.16
N LEU A 233 5.72 9.53 13.65
CA LEU A 233 6.80 10.39 13.16
C LEU A 233 7.81 10.73 14.26
N GLU A 234 7.34 10.98 15.48
CA GLU A 234 8.24 11.16 16.62
C GLU A 234 8.94 9.86 17.00
N HIS A 235 8.21 8.74 17.06
CA HIS A 235 8.77 7.45 17.47
C HIS A 235 9.81 6.90 16.47
N GLU A 236 9.54 6.95 15.16
CA GLU A 236 10.41 6.37 14.13
C GLU A 236 11.48 7.33 13.64
N LEU A 237 11.11 8.58 13.35
CA LEU A 237 11.98 9.56 12.72
C LEU A 237 12.50 10.63 13.69
N GLY A 238 12.08 10.60 14.96
CA GLY A 238 12.48 11.60 15.95
C GLY A 238 11.99 13.02 15.63
N ILE A 239 10.98 13.16 14.78
CA ILE A 239 10.37 14.44 14.44
C ILE A 239 9.48 14.87 15.61
N PRO A 240 9.83 15.93 16.37
CA PRO A 240 9.08 16.29 17.56
C PRO A 240 7.62 16.64 17.21
N GLN A 241 6.67 16.19 18.03
CA GLN A 241 5.24 16.41 17.74
C GLN A 241 4.91 17.90 17.55
N VAL A 242 5.53 18.77 18.36
CA VAL A 242 5.37 20.23 18.23
C VAL A 242 5.67 20.72 16.81
N GLU A 243 6.66 20.14 16.13
CA GLU A 243 7.00 20.52 14.76
C GLU A 243 5.94 20.05 13.76
N THR A 244 5.46 18.81 13.87
CA THR A 244 4.35 18.34 13.03
C THR A 244 3.04 19.11 13.25
N LEU A 245 2.88 19.79 14.38
CA LEU A 245 1.70 20.60 14.69
C LEU A 245 1.83 22.08 14.31
N THR A 246 3.06 22.57 14.05
CA THR A 246 3.32 24.02 13.89
C THR A 246 4.09 24.38 12.61
N LYS A 247 4.79 23.42 12.01
CA LYS A 247 5.67 23.66 10.87
C LYS A 247 5.13 23.15 9.53
N GLY A 248 3.86 22.76 9.47
CA GLY A 248 3.26 22.23 8.25
C GLY A 248 1.81 21.80 8.44
N SER A 249 1.27 21.18 7.41
CA SER A 249 -0.14 20.76 7.36
C SER A 249 -0.29 19.35 6.82
N PHE A 250 -1.15 18.56 7.46
CA PHE A 250 -1.57 17.24 6.97
C PHE A 250 -2.73 17.35 5.98
N HIS A 251 -2.55 16.75 4.82
CA HIS A 251 -3.56 16.56 3.78
C HIS A 251 -3.88 15.07 3.67
N PHE A 252 -5.15 14.71 3.79
CA PHE A 252 -5.60 13.35 3.52
C PHE A 252 -5.95 13.26 2.03
N LEU A 253 -5.39 12.29 1.32
CA LEU A 253 -5.64 12.13 -0.11
C LEU A 253 -6.78 11.16 -0.36
N ASN A 254 -6.50 9.86 -0.22
CA ASN A 254 -7.46 8.78 -0.42
C ASN A 254 -7.16 7.59 0.50
N ARG A 255 -7.90 6.49 0.31
CA ARG A 255 -7.64 5.19 0.95
C ARG A 255 -7.34 4.13 -0.09
N ILE A 256 -6.35 3.28 0.17
CA ILE A 256 -5.97 2.16 -0.69
C ILE A 256 -6.13 0.87 0.11
N HIS A 257 -6.82 -0.11 -0.47
CA HIS A 257 -6.94 -1.45 0.10
C HIS A 257 -6.00 -2.40 -0.64
N TYR A 258 -4.99 -2.93 0.05
CA TYR A 258 -4.01 -3.84 -0.53
C TYR A 258 -3.72 -5.03 0.38
N MET A 259 -3.11 -6.08 -0.19
CA MET A 259 -2.56 -7.21 0.54
C MET A 259 -1.16 -7.51 0.00
N ALA A 260 -0.19 -7.72 0.90
CA ALA A 260 1.19 -8.02 0.52
C ALA A 260 1.84 -9.00 1.50
N PRO A 261 2.21 -10.22 1.08
CA PRO A 261 3.00 -11.11 1.91
C PRO A 261 4.44 -10.59 2.05
N CYS A 262 5.07 -10.84 3.21
CA CYS A 262 6.50 -10.62 3.38
C CYS A 262 7.31 -11.56 2.50
N ASN A 263 8.46 -11.08 2.04
CA ASN A 263 9.41 -11.88 1.26
C ASN A 263 10.34 -12.68 2.19
N ASP A 264 9.77 -13.36 3.19
CA ASP A 264 10.49 -14.28 4.06
C ASP A 264 10.25 -15.75 3.62
N PRO A 265 11.20 -16.68 3.84
CA PRO A 265 11.11 -18.05 3.32
C PRO A 265 9.91 -18.84 3.83
N GLU A 266 9.42 -18.54 5.03
CA GLU A 266 8.29 -19.24 5.65
C GLU A 266 6.95 -18.54 5.35
N LYS A 267 6.98 -17.33 4.77
CA LYS A 267 5.85 -16.42 4.50
C LYS A 267 4.91 -16.30 5.70
N VAL A 268 5.48 -16.15 6.90
CA VAL A 268 4.68 -16.10 8.14
C VAL A 268 3.97 -14.76 8.26
N TRP A 269 4.58 -13.70 7.76
CA TRP A 269 4.12 -12.33 7.96
C TRP A 269 3.65 -11.66 6.67
N GLY A 270 2.80 -10.66 6.79
CA GLY A 270 2.32 -9.85 5.67
C GLY A 270 1.53 -8.63 6.14
N GLU A 271 0.97 -7.93 5.16
CA GLU A 271 0.11 -6.76 5.35
C GLU A 271 -1.21 -7.01 4.63
N HIS A 272 -2.32 -6.62 5.25
CA HIS A 272 -3.63 -6.56 4.61
C HIS A 272 -4.40 -5.40 5.22
N GLU A 273 -4.45 -4.29 4.49
CA GLU A 273 -4.71 -2.98 5.09
C GLU A 273 -5.68 -2.15 4.25
N ILE A 274 -6.54 -1.39 4.92
CA ILE A 274 -7.09 -0.15 4.36
C ILE A 274 -6.18 0.98 4.81
N ASP A 275 -5.34 1.43 3.88
CA ASP A 275 -4.25 2.37 4.08
C ASP A 275 -4.69 3.80 3.77
N TYR A 276 -4.63 4.67 4.77
CA TYR A 276 -4.93 6.10 4.63
C TYR A 276 -3.70 6.85 4.14
N ILE A 277 -3.80 7.46 2.96
CA ILE A 277 -2.69 8.21 2.37
C ILE A 277 -2.69 9.64 2.92
N LEU A 278 -1.61 10.00 3.61
CA LEU A 278 -1.40 11.31 4.20
C LEU A 278 -0.20 12.01 3.56
N PHE A 279 -0.40 13.22 3.07
CA PHE A 279 0.70 14.14 2.80
C PHE A 279 0.89 15.07 3.98
N PHE A 280 2.14 15.37 4.31
CA PHE A 280 2.48 16.47 5.21
C PHE A 280 3.39 17.44 4.47
N LYS A 281 2.92 18.66 4.28
CA LYS A 281 3.68 19.71 3.61
C LYS A 281 4.29 20.64 4.64
N VAL A 282 5.62 20.72 4.67
CA VAL A 282 6.33 21.69 5.50
C VAL A 282 6.05 23.09 4.99
N THR A 283 5.76 24.01 5.92
CA THR A 283 5.55 25.43 5.60
C THR A 283 6.83 26.03 5.02
N LYS A 284 6.68 26.84 3.97
CA LYS A 284 7.82 27.48 3.28
C LYS A 284 8.76 28.20 4.25
N GLY A 285 10.06 27.92 4.16
CA GLY A 285 11.09 28.50 5.04
C GLY A 285 11.16 27.89 6.44
N MET A 286 10.42 26.82 6.71
CA MET A 286 10.56 26.00 7.91
C MET A 286 11.25 24.68 7.59
N GLU A 287 11.86 24.08 8.61
CA GLU A 287 12.53 22.78 8.51
C GLU A 287 12.13 21.88 9.67
N LEU A 288 12.06 20.57 9.40
CA LEU A 288 11.82 19.55 10.41
C LEU A 288 13.13 18.98 10.94
N THR A 289 13.17 18.72 12.23
CA THR A 289 14.20 17.91 12.87
C THR A 289 13.95 16.44 12.53
N VAL A 290 14.93 15.77 11.93
CA VAL A 290 14.87 14.32 11.64
C VAL A 290 16.03 13.64 12.37
N LYS A 291 15.70 12.80 13.36
CA LYS A 291 16.65 12.03 14.19
C LYS A 291 16.12 10.61 14.36
N PRO A 292 16.32 9.73 13.36
CA PRO A 292 15.66 8.44 13.35
C PRO A 292 16.06 7.54 14.52
N ASN A 293 15.08 6.75 14.98
CA ASN A 293 15.30 5.67 15.92
C ASN A 293 15.88 4.48 15.16
N VAL A 294 17.11 4.09 15.51
CA VAL A 294 17.85 3.01 14.83
C VAL A 294 17.19 1.63 14.92
N ASN A 295 16.27 1.42 15.86
CA ASN A 295 15.49 0.17 15.93
C ASN A 295 14.32 0.14 14.92
N GLU A 296 14.01 1.27 14.29
CA GLU A 296 12.89 1.43 13.36
C GLU A 296 13.37 1.79 11.94
N VAL A 297 14.41 2.61 11.85
CA VAL A 297 14.92 3.20 10.61
C VAL A 297 16.43 2.98 10.49
N GLU A 298 16.86 2.31 9.42
CA GLU A 298 18.28 2.06 9.09
C GLU A 298 18.93 3.30 8.45
N ASP A 299 18.20 3.96 7.54
CA ASP A 299 18.68 5.11 6.78
C ASP A 299 17.49 6.01 6.35
N PHE A 300 17.75 7.25 5.95
CA PHE A 300 16.73 8.16 5.44
C PHE A 300 17.30 9.14 4.41
N LYS A 301 16.47 9.59 3.46
CA LYS A 301 16.90 10.51 2.40
C LYS A 301 15.80 11.49 2.03
N TRP A 302 16.16 12.75 1.79
CA TRP A 302 15.32 13.70 1.06
C TRP A 302 15.63 13.58 -0.43
N VAL A 303 14.61 13.42 -1.26
CA VAL A 303 14.76 13.26 -2.71
C VAL A 303 13.75 14.09 -3.48
N ASP A 304 14.20 14.77 -4.53
CA ASP A 304 13.29 15.37 -5.51
C ASP A 304 12.67 14.28 -6.42
N CYS A 305 11.66 14.67 -7.20
CA CYS A 305 10.89 13.76 -8.06
C CYS A 305 11.75 13.05 -9.13
N ASN A 306 12.75 13.72 -9.70
CA ASN A 306 13.62 13.12 -10.73
C ASN A 306 14.61 12.15 -10.09
N THR A 307 15.29 12.60 -9.03
CA THR A 307 16.18 11.74 -8.23
C THR A 307 15.45 10.49 -7.76
N PHE A 308 14.21 10.62 -7.29
CA PHE A 308 13.43 9.47 -6.84
C PHE A 308 13.08 8.48 -7.98
N LYS A 309 12.77 8.97 -9.19
CA LYS A 309 12.56 8.10 -10.35
C LYS A 309 13.83 7.30 -10.69
N ASP A 310 14.99 7.94 -10.59
CA ASP A 310 16.28 7.26 -10.80
C ASP A 310 16.51 6.16 -9.75
N LEU A 311 16.18 6.41 -8.47
CA LEU A 311 16.26 5.40 -7.41
C LEU A 311 15.32 4.21 -7.65
N LEU A 312 14.10 4.45 -8.14
CA LEU A 312 13.15 3.38 -8.48
C LEU A 312 13.64 2.50 -9.64
N ASN A 313 14.40 3.08 -10.57
CA ASN A 313 15.00 2.36 -11.70
C ASN A 313 16.26 1.59 -11.31
N ASP A 314 16.96 2.01 -10.25
CA ASP A 314 18.13 1.32 -9.70
C ASP A 314 17.73 0.12 -8.81
N THR A 315 17.24 -0.92 -9.47
CA THR A 315 16.83 -2.18 -8.81
C THR A 315 18.00 -3.00 -8.27
N GLU A 316 19.25 -2.64 -8.61
CA GLU A 316 20.45 -3.30 -8.09
C GLU A 316 20.76 -2.85 -6.66
N ASN A 317 20.61 -1.55 -6.38
CA ASN A 317 20.93 -0.99 -5.07
C ASN A 317 19.71 -0.69 -4.19
N TYR A 318 18.52 -0.55 -4.79
CA TYR A 318 17.31 -0.18 -4.07
C TYR A 318 16.21 -1.22 -4.22
N SER A 319 15.60 -1.56 -3.10
CA SER A 319 14.41 -2.39 -3.03
C SER A 319 13.36 -1.69 -2.19
N PHE A 320 12.15 -1.59 -2.72
CA PHE A 320 11.06 -0.85 -2.11
C PHE A 320 9.94 -1.75 -1.64
N THR A 321 9.24 -1.31 -0.61
CA THR A 321 8.09 -2.02 -0.05
C THR A 321 6.93 -2.12 -1.07
N PRO A 322 6.11 -3.18 -1.01
CA PRO A 322 5.06 -3.42 -2.01
C PRO A 322 4.03 -2.28 -2.11
N TRP A 323 3.54 -1.77 -0.97
CA TRP A 323 2.57 -0.67 -0.96
C TRP A 323 3.15 0.61 -1.55
N PHE A 324 4.43 0.90 -1.28
CA PHE A 324 5.06 2.10 -1.80
C PHE A 324 5.22 2.03 -3.33
N LYS A 325 5.56 0.86 -3.88
CA LYS A 325 5.56 0.63 -5.34
C LYS A 325 4.17 0.84 -5.94
N ILE A 326 3.14 0.25 -5.32
CA ILE A 326 1.74 0.42 -5.73
C ILE A 326 1.37 1.90 -5.78
N ILE A 327 1.69 2.66 -4.73
CA ILE A 327 1.39 4.09 -4.66
C ILE A 327 2.18 4.88 -5.71
N CYS A 328 3.45 4.54 -5.94
CA CYS A 328 4.30 5.17 -6.95
C CYS A 328 3.74 4.99 -8.37
N GLU A 329 3.38 3.75 -8.73
CA GLU A 329 2.92 3.39 -10.07
C GLU A 329 1.56 4.02 -10.42
N ASN A 330 0.68 4.17 -9.43
CA ASN A 330 -0.71 4.58 -9.67
C ASN A 330 -0.98 6.05 -9.34
N TYR A 331 -0.26 6.66 -8.40
CA TYR A 331 -0.68 7.93 -7.82
C TYR A 331 0.43 8.95 -7.56
N LEU A 332 1.54 8.55 -6.92
CA LEU A 332 2.48 9.47 -6.29
C LEU A 332 2.97 10.56 -7.23
N PHE A 333 3.38 10.21 -8.45
CA PHE A 333 3.93 11.18 -9.39
C PHE A 333 2.88 12.20 -9.88
N ASN A 334 1.62 11.79 -10.00
CA ASN A 334 0.54 12.71 -10.33
C ASN A 334 0.27 13.67 -9.17
N TRP A 335 0.22 13.15 -7.93
CA TRP A 335 0.08 14.00 -6.74
C TRP A 335 1.27 14.93 -6.53
N TRP A 336 2.50 14.47 -6.81
CA TRP A 336 3.71 15.27 -6.71
C TRP A 336 3.65 16.51 -7.63
N ASN A 337 3.11 16.36 -8.83
CA ASN A 337 2.91 17.48 -9.77
C ASN A 337 1.88 18.51 -9.28
N GLN A 338 1.06 18.15 -8.28
CA GLN A 338 0.02 18.99 -7.70
C GLN A 338 0.39 19.49 -6.30
N LEU A 339 1.66 19.39 -5.87
CA LEU A 339 2.04 19.79 -4.52
C LEU A 339 1.68 21.23 -4.20
N GLU A 340 1.73 22.18 -5.15
CA GLU A 340 1.34 23.57 -4.90
C GLU A 340 -0.14 23.71 -4.50
N ASP A 341 -1.02 22.88 -5.07
CA ASP A 341 -2.46 22.87 -4.81
C ASP A 341 -3.04 21.44 -4.90
N LEU A 342 -3.30 20.85 -3.73
CA LEU A 342 -3.84 19.50 -3.61
C LEU A 342 -5.38 19.45 -3.66
N SER A 343 -6.08 20.58 -3.83
CA SER A 343 -7.55 20.66 -3.71
C SER A 343 -8.31 19.69 -4.62
N ASN A 344 -7.73 19.29 -5.76
CA ASN A 344 -8.32 18.34 -6.70
C ASN A 344 -8.17 16.87 -6.29
N VAL A 345 -7.27 16.57 -5.35
CA VAL A 345 -6.90 15.18 -4.98
C VAL A 345 -7.06 14.90 -3.48
N GLU A 346 -7.23 15.94 -2.65
CA GLU A 346 -7.44 15.77 -1.22
C GLU A 346 -8.89 15.45 -0.87
N ASN A 347 -9.07 14.74 0.24
CA ASN A 347 -10.35 14.35 0.81
C ASN A 347 -11.22 13.46 -0.10
N ASP A 348 -10.58 12.65 -0.94
CA ASP A 348 -11.28 11.62 -1.68
C ASP A 348 -11.85 10.57 -0.71
N LYS A 349 -13.16 10.33 -0.85
CA LYS A 349 -13.92 9.41 -0.01
C LYS A 349 -13.83 7.97 -0.50
N ASN A 350 -13.27 7.70 -1.67
CA ASN A 350 -13.20 6.36 -2.22
C ASN A 350 -12.16 5.49 -1.48
N ILE A 351 -12.38 4.17 -1.55
CA ILE A 351 -11.40 3.15 -1.19
C ILE A 351 -11.01 2.45 -2.48
N TYR A 352 -9.75 2.59 -2.89
CA TYR A 352 -9.23 1.99 -4.11
C TYR A 352 -8.76 0.57 -3.83
N ARG A 353 -9.39 -0.42 -4.45
CA ARG A 353 -9.10 -1.85 -4.22
C ARG A 353 -7.96 -2.33 -5.12
N MET A 354 -6.89 -2.81 -4.51
CA MET A 354 -5.66 -3.29 -5.14
C MET A 354 -5.31 -4.68 -4.59
N LEU A 355 -6.30 -5.58 -4.60
CA LEU A 355 -6.26 -6.94 -4.08
C LEU A 355 -6.07 -8.00 -5.17
#